data_AF-A0A9W8EKL5-F1
#
_entry.id   AF-A0A9W8EKL5-F1
#
_cell.length_a   1.000
_cell.length_b   1.000
_cell.length_c   1.000
_cell.angle_alpha   90.00
_cell.angle_beta   90.00
_cell.angle_gamma   90.00
#
_symmetry.space_group_name_H-M   'P 1'
#
loop_
_entity.id
_entity.type
_entity.pdbx_description
1 polymer ?
#
loop_
_entity_poly.entity_id
_entity_poly.type
_entity_poly.pdbx_seq_one_letter_code
_entity_poly.pdbx_strand_id
1 'polypeptide(L)'
;MRHAAPADDGRASRQEKRKLHGPAATKRGKPGRGSAAYTPKVQSLAGRGKKNLPRKTQSREQKTILYKWIIDHIDHPFPNDDERKDLTDDGFAKSKFRWWFSNHRHRNLECVEDGNGQRSYRPKLTFYKACQRLGVAIPWEIPEDMRRQLKIAD
;
A
#
# COMPACT_ATOMS: atom_id res chain seq x y z
N MET A 1 -57.07 -38.55 -9.85
CA MET A 1 -57.07 -38.36 -11.33
C MET A 1 -56.12 -37.19 -11.57
N ARG A 2 -54.90 -37.31 -12.13
CA ARG A 2 -54.29 -38.19 -13.15
C ARG A 2 -54.57 -37.68 -14.58
N HIS A 3 -53.48 -37.37 -15.31
CA HIS A 3 -53.39 -36.90 -16.71
C HIS A 3 -53.83 -35.44 -17.00
N ALA A 4 -53.24 -34.71 -17.95
CA ALA A 4 -51.93 -34.84 -18.63
C ALA A 4 -51.58 -33.52 -19.39
N ALA A 5 -50.33 -33.39 -19.84
CA ALA A 5 -49.89 -32.36 -20.79
C ALA A 5 -49.33 -32.99 -22.08
N PRO A 6 -49.61 -32.40 -23.27
CA PRO A 6 -48.79 -32.47 -24.50
C PRO A 6 -47.87 -31.22 -24.56
N ALA A 7 -46.63 -31.23 -25.10
CA ALA A 7 -46.15 -31.61 -26.44
C ALA A 7 -46.65 -30.67 -27.56
N ASP A 8 -45.89 -30.25 -28.58
CA ASP A 8 -44.42 -30.12 -28.85
C ASP A 8 -44.29 -28.95 -29.90
N ASP A 9 -43.20 -28.53 -30.56
CA ASP A 9 -41.81 -28.97 -30.87
C ASP A 9 -41.00 -27.64 -31.12
N GLY A 10 -39.67 -27.49 -31.10
CA GLY A 10 -38.53 -28.40 -30.93
C GLY A 10 -37.51 -28.23 -32.08
N ARG A 11 -36.20 -28.13 -31.78
CA ARG A 11 -35.12 -28.24 -32.77
C ARG A 11 -33.74 -28.45 -32.14
N ALA A 12 -33.08 -29.54 -32.51
CA ALA A 12 -31.68 -29.81 -32.16
C ALA A 12 -30.71 -29.46 -33.31
N SER A 13 -29.40 -29.65 -33.07
CA SER A 13 -28.26 -29.36 -33.98
C SER A 13 -27.92 -27.86 -34.12
N ARG A 14 -26.66 -27.48 -34.40
CA ARG A 14 -25.57 -28.28 -35.01
C ARG A 14 -24.18 -27.92 -34.43
N GLN A 15 -23.25 -28.88 -34.49
CA GLN A 15 -21.81 -28.63 -34.39
C GLN A 15 -21.32 -27.75 -35.57
N GLU A 16 -20.18 -27.06 -35.45
CA GLU A 16 -18.95 -27.46 -36.15
C GLU A 16 -17.71 -26.60 -35.81
N LYS A 17 -16.57 -27.29 -35.77
CA LYS A 17 -15.17 -26.88 -35.49
C LYS A 17 -14.66 -25.57 -36.13
N ARG A 18 -13.77 -24.85 -35.43
CA ARG A 18 -12.50 -24.25 -35.95
C ARG A 18 -11.61 -23.79 -34.78
N LYS A 19 -10.65 -24.59 -34.30
CA LYS A 19 -9.22 -24.61 -34.70
C LYS A 19 -8.60 -23.22 -34.95
N LEU A 20 -7.63 -22.87 -34.08
CA LEU A 20 -6.29 -22.27 -34.33
C LEU A 20 -6.19 -21.05 -35.30
N HIS A 21 -5.39 -20.02 -35.05
CA HIS A 21 -3.95 -20.05 -34.70
C HIS A 21 -3.55 -18.90 -33.76
N GLY A 22 -2.28 -18.91 -33.32
CA GLY A 22 -1.66 -17.85 -32.51
C GLY A 22 -1.07 -16.68 -33.33
N PRO A 23 0.12 -16.16 -32.96
CA PRO A 23 0.13 -14.81 -32.36
C PRO A 23 0.99 -13.78 -33.11
N ALA A 24 0.61 -12.50 -33.01
CA ALA A 24 1.47 -11.38 -33.37
C ALA A 24 1.14 -10.14 -32.53
N ALA A 25 2.16 -9.47 -31.99
CA ALA A 25 2.03 -8.14 -31.39
C ALA A 25 2.48 -7.08 -32.40
N THR A 26 1.59 -6.14 -32.75
CA THR A 26 1.91 -5.00 -33.62
C THR A 26 1.67 -3.68 -32.93
N LYS A 27 2.60 -2.73 -33.11
CA LYS A 27 2.50 -1.34 -32.63
C LYS A 27 1.86 -0.46 -33.72
N ARG A 28 1.47 0.76 -33.30
CA ARG A 28 1.07 1.96 -34.10
C ARG A 28 -0.44 2.12 -34.30
N GLY A 29 -0.89 3.37 -34.42
CA GLY A 29 -2.25 3.73 -34.84
C GLY A 29 -3.02 4.68 -33.90
N LYS A 30 -2.63 5.96 -33.85
CA LYS A 30 -3.47 7.03 -33.27
C LYS A 30 -4.14 7.80 -34.42
N PRO A 31 -5.48 7.84 -34.56
CA PRO A 31 -6.15 9.00 -35.17
C PRO A 31 -5.92 10.22 -34.24
N GLY A 32 -5.92 11.48 -34.69
CA GLY A 32 -6.63 12.05 -35.84
C GLY A 32 -7.64 13.09 -35.31
N ARG A 33 -7.19 14.08 -34.54
CA ARG A 33 -6.79 15.42 -35.01
C ARG A 33 -7.97 16.23 -35.58
N GLY A 34 -8.84 16.71 -34.69
CA GLY A 34 -9.77 17.81 -34.97
C GLY A 34 -9.10 19.18 -34.74
N SER A 35 -9.52 20.20 -35.49
CA SER A 35 -8.92 21.54 -35.47
C SER A 35 -9.62 22.49 -34.50
N ALA A 36 -8.85 23.27 -33.73
CA ALA A 36 -9.33 24.43 -32.98
C ALA A 36 -8.23 25.52 -32.89
N ALA A 37 -8.66 26.77 -33.11
CA ALA A 37 -7.97 28.06 -32.98
C ALA A 37 -6.44 28.09 -32.71
N TYR A 38 -5.69 28.69 -33.64
CA TYR A 38 -4.31 29.16 -33.41
C TYR A 38 -4.31 30.43 -32.56
N THR A 39 -3.81 30.36 -31.33
CA THR A 39 -3.50 31.54 -30.50
C THR A 39 -1.99 31.62 -30.25
N PRO A 40 -1.27 32.64 -30.75
CA PRO A 40 0.18 32.78 -30.54
C PRO A 40 0.48 33.27 -29.12
N LYS A 41 0.46 32.35 -28.14
CA LYS A 41 0.82 32.66 -26.76
C LYS A 41 2.34 32.63 -26.60
N VAL A 42 2.91 33.80 -26.34
CA VAL A 42 4.37 34.05 -26.26
C VAL A 42 5.11 33.05 -25.37
N GLN A 43 6.32 32.67 -25.80
CA GLN A 43 7.13 31.65 -25.14
C GLN A 43 7.78 32.17 -23.85
N SER A 44 7.05 32.10 -22.73
CA SER A 44 7.65 32.26 -21.40
C SER A 44 8.52 31.04 -21.05
N LEU A 45 9.76 31.01 -21.54
CA LEU A 45 10.79 29.98 -21.23
C LEU A 45 11.34 30.08 -19.79
N ALA A 46 10.44 30.25 -18.82
CA ALA A 46 10.74 30.30 -17.39
C ALA A 46 10.95 28.88 -16.83
N GLY A 47 12.11 28.30 -17.12
CA GLY A 47 12.45 26.94 -16.73
C GLY A 47 12.45 26.72 -15.21
N ARG A 48 11.54 25.87 -14.73
CA ARG A 48 11.67 25.20 -13.42
C ARG A 48 11.63 23.70 -13.57
N GLY A 49 12.67 23.18 -14.24
CA GLY A 49 13.10 21.80 -14.05
C GLY A 49 13.36 21.59 -12.56
N LYS A 50 12.43 20.89 -11.88
CA LYS A 50 12.60 20.49 -10.49
C LYS A 50 13.72 19.45 -10.44
N LYS A 51 14.95 19.94 -10.28
CA LYS A 51 16.16 19.15 -10.01
C LYS A 51 15.77 18.04 -9.04
N ASN A 52 16.16 16.79 -9.32
CA ASN A 52 15.85 15.65 -8.46
C ASN A 52 16.63 15.74 -7.13
N LEU A 53 16.23 16.67 -6.26
CA LEU A 53 16.74 16.77 -4.90
C LEU A 53 16.50 15.42 -4.23
N PRO A 54 17.52 14.82 -3.58
CA PRO A 54 17.35 13.58 -2.86
C PRO A 54 16.21 13.78 -1.85
N ARG A 55 15.16 12.95 -1.98
CA ARG A 55 13.92 13.07 -1.21
C ARG A 55 14.26 12.87 0.27
N LYS A 56 14.53 13.96 1.02
CA LYS A 56 15.00 13.94 2.42
C LYS A 56 14.19 12.93 3.23
N THR A 57 14.77 11.76 3.45
CA THR A 57 14.21 10.76 4.37
C THR A 57 14.46 11.23 5.80
N GLN A 58 13.65 10.78 6.74
CA GLN A 58 13.81 11.07 8.17
C GLN A 58 15.21 10.64 8.64
N SER A 59 15.76 11.27 9.69
CA SER A 59 17.08 10.88 10.23
C SER A 59 17.07 9.47 10.83
N ARG A 60 18.20 9.01 11.39
CA ARG A 60 18.20 7.74 12.15
C ARG A 60 17.49 7.93 13.49
N GLU A 61 17.82 8.98 14.26
CA GLU A 61 17.21 9.29 15.55
C GLU A 61 15.70 9.46 15.42
N GLN A 62 15.26 10.26 14.45
CA GLN A 62 13.84 10.54 14.23
C GLN A 62 13.05 9.26 13.86
N LYS A 63 13.69 8.29 13.18
CA LYS A 63 13.11 6.95 12.99
C LYS A 63 13.12 6.14 14.29
N THR A 64 14.22 6.16 15.05
CA THR A 64 14.31 5.48 16.36
C THR A 64 13.21 5.93 17.32
N ILE A 65 12.97 7.24 17.45
CA ILE A 65 11.90 7.83 18.28
C ILE A 65 10.53 7.35 17.80
N LEU A 66 10.24 7.47 16.51
CA LEU A 66 8.96 7.04 15.93
C LEU A 66 8.71 5.52 16.04
N TYR A 67 9.75 4.69 15.99
CA TYR A 67 9.62 3.24 16.20
C TYR A 67 9.45 2.89 17.68
N LYS A 68 10.11 3.60 18.62
CA LYS A 68 9.84 3.46 20.06
C LYS A 68 8.39 3.77 20.38
N TRP A 69 7.84 4.90 19.91
CA TRP A 69 6.43 5.21 20.18
C TRP A 69 5.45 4.16 19.63
N ILE A 70 5.69 3.62 18.43
CA ILE A 70 4.90 2.50 17.89
C ILE A 70 5.06 1.21 18.72
N ILE A 71 6.18 1.05 19.44
CA ILE A 71 6.36 -0.04 20.40
C ILE A 71 5.43 0.20 21.59
N ASP A 72 5.57 1.33 22.30
CA ASP A 72 4.76 1.63 23.48
C ASP A 72 3.23 1.68 23.20
N HIS A 73 2.82 1.88 21.94
CA HIS A 73 1.42 1.99 21.51
C HIS A 73 1.03 0.98 20.42
N ILE A 74 1.54 -0.26 20.50
CA ILE A 74 1.35 -1.25 19.43
C ILE A 74 -0.12 -1.63 19.18
N ASP A 75 -0.93 -1.77 20.24
CA ASP A 75 -2.36 -2.11 20.13
C ASP A 75 -3.20 -0.98 19.53
N HIS A 76 -2.87 0.28 19.85
CA HIS A 76 -3.56 1.46 19.34
C HIS A 76 -2.58 2.51 18.76
N PRO A 77 -2.02 2.26 17.56
CA PRO A 77 -0.93 3.05 16.96
C PRO A 77 -1.42 4.37 16.33
N PHE A 78 -2.20 5.16 17.07
CA PHE A 78 -2.82 6.43 16.67
C PHE A 78 -2.44 7.54 17.66
N PRO A 79 -1.34 8.28 17.42
CA PRO A 79 -0.88 9.32 18.33
C PRO A 79 -1.86 10.50 18.39
N ASN A 80 -2.20 10.88 19.62
CA ASN A 80 -3.03 12.02 19.96
C ASN A 80 -2.37 13.34 19.55
N ASP A 81 -3.09 14.46 19.66
CA ASP A 81 -2.56 15.76 19.19
C ASP A 81 -1.46 16.35 20.06
N ASP A 82 -1.31 15.90 21.31
CA ASP A 82 -0.20 16.27 22.20
C ASP A 82 1.06 15.46 21.91
N GLU A 83 0.97 14.12 21.93
CA GLU A 83 2.07 13.21 21.53
C GLU A 83 2.61 13.54 20.13
N ARG A 84 1.74 14.01 19.23
CA ARG A 84 2.09 14.48 17.90
C ARG A 84 2.94 15.75 17.91
N LYS A 85 2.84 16.62 18.91
CA LYS A 85 3.75 17.76 19.10
C LYS A 85 5.13 17.22 19.45
N ASP A 86 5.21 16.41 20.51
CA ASP A 86 6.46 15.85 21.03
C ASP A 86 7.22 15.07 19.94
N LEU A 87 6.51 14.24 19.17
CA LEU A 87 7.06 13.47 18.05
C LEU A 87 7.26 14.29 16.74
N THR A 88 7.02 15.60 16.74
CA THR A 88 7.30 16.49 15.60
C THR A 88 8.25 17.66 15.88
N ASP A 89 8.66 17.86 17.13
CA ASP A 89 9.44 19.03 17.56
C ASP A 89 10.83 19.14 16.89
N ASP A 90 11.42 18.00 16.48
CA ASP A 90 12.62 17.87 15.63
C ASP A 90 12.49 18.48 14.19
N GLY A 91 11.66 19.50 13.99
CA GLY A 91 11.36 20.10 12.69
C GLY A 91 10.60 19.17 11.73
N PHE A 92 9.94 18.12 12.24
CA PHE A 92 9.27 17.11 11.42
C PHE A 92 7.86 17.55 11.03
N ALA A 93 7.76 18.33 9.95
CA ALA A 93 6.50 18.89 9.43
C ALA A 93 5.28 17.94 9.54
N LYS A 94 4.25 18.38 10.26
CA LYS A 94 3.07 17.59 10.70
C LYS A 94 2.37 16.81 9.57
N SER A 95 2.37 17.32 8.33
CA SER A 95 1.83 16.61 7.16
C SER A 95 2.64 15.35 6.79
N LYS A 96 3.97 15.38 6.95
CA LYS A 96 4.84 14.20 6.79
C LYS A 96 4.62 13.19 7.91
N PHE A 97 4.38 13.66 9.14
CA PHE A 97 4.04 12.81 10.28
C PHE A 97 2.77 11.99 10.02
N ARG A 98 1.66 12.66 9.67
CA ARG A 98 0.38 11.97 9.38
C ARG A 98 0.48 10.99 8.20
N TRP A 99 1.23 11.36 7.16
CA TRP A 99 1.52 10.46 6.04
C TRP A 99 2.38 9.27 6.47
N TRP A 100 3.43 9.49 7.27
CA TRP A 100 4.32 8.44 7.75
C TRP A 100 3.59 7.43 8.62
N PHE A 101 2.80 7.87 9.60
CA PHE A 101 2.04 6.96 10.47
C PHE A 101 1.07 6.09 9.67
N SER A 102 0.27 6.70 8.78
CA SER A 102 -0.67 5.96 7.93
C SER A 102 0.04 4.92 7.05
N ASN A 103 1.14 5.32 6.40
CA ASN A 103 1.94 4.44 5.55
C ASN A 103 2.75 3.40 6.35
N HIS A 104 3.13 3.70 7.60
CA HIS A 104 3.81 2.78 8.50
C HIS A 104 2.87 1.66 8.92
N ARG A 105 1.68 2.01 9.45
CA ARG A 105 0.67 1.02 9.86
C ARG A 105 0.38 0.03 8.73
N HIS A 106 0.11 0.51 7.52
CA HIS A 106 -0.22 -0.38 6.39
C HIS A 106 0.93 -1.33 5.97
N ARG A 107 2.20 -0.95 6.16
CA ARG A 107 3.38 -1.74 5.70
C ARG A 107 3.99 -2.63 6.77
N ASN A 108 3.90 -2.21 8.03
CA ASN A 108 4.63 -2.80 9.14
C ASN A 108 3.71 -3.44 10.18
N LEU A 109 2.42 -3.08 10.20
CA LEU A 109 1.43 -3.68 11.08
C LEU A 109 0.38 -4.45 10.27
N GLU A 110 -0.17 -5.48 10.89
CA GLU A 110 -1.40 -6.16 10.52
C GLU A 110 -2.54 -5.57 11.35
N CYS A 111 -3.70 -5.37 10.72
CA CYS A 111 -4.94 -5.10 11.45
C CYS A 111 -5.69 -6.43 11.49
N VAL A 112 -5.74 -7.07 12.66
CA VAL A 112 -6.49 -8.30 12.89
C VAL A 112 -7.82 -7.93 13.53
N GLU A 113 -8.90 -8.51 13.04
CA GLU A 113 -10.21 -8.42 13.69
C GLU A 113 -10.40 -9.69 14.51
N ASP A 114 -10.41 -9.58 15.84
CA ASP A 114 -10.65 -10.69 16.75
C ASP A 114 -12.13 -11.07 16.73
N GLY A 115 -12.50 -12.27 17.20
CA GLY A 115 -13.85 -12.84 17.04
C GLY A 115 -15.02 -12.03 17.63
N ASN A 116 -14.72 -11.00 18.44
CA ASN A 116 -15.70 -10.05 18.99
C ASN A 116 -15.90 -8.80 18.10
N GLY A 117 -15.29 -8.73 16.92
CA GLY A 117 -15.27 -7.53 16.06
C GLY A 117 -14.28 -6.44 16.51
N GLN A 118 -13.53 -6.69 17.59
CA GLN A 118 -12.47 -5.78 18.05
C GLN A 118 -11.28 -5.81 17.08
N ARG A 119 -10.71 -4.64 16.78
CA ARG A 119 -9.54 -4.51 15.91
C ARG A 119 -8.27 -4.31 16.71
N SER A 120 -7.35 -5.25 16.58
CA SER A 120 -6.07 -5.29 17.27
C SER A 120 -4.93 -5.24 16.25
N TYR A 121 -3.87 -4.49 16.56
CA TYR A 121 -2.72 -4.35 15.66
C TYR A 121 -1.58 -5.29 16.04
N ARG A 122 -1.03 -6.03 15.06
CA ARG A 122 0.08 -6.97 15.28
C ARG A 122 1.29 -6.59 14.41
N PRO A 123 2.55 -6.60 14.92
CA PRO A 123 3.70 -6.26 14.11
C PRO A 123 4.03 -7.35 13.08
N LYS A 124 4.30 -6.96 11.84
CA LYS A 124 4.78 -7.82 10.75
C LYS A 124 6.30 -7.97 10.79
N LEU A 125 6.83 -8.97 10.11
CA LEU A 125 8.29 -9.20 9.94
C LEU A 125 9.06 -7.92 9.49
N THR A 126 8.43 -7.08 8.68
CA THR A 126 8.96 -5.78 8.22
C THR A 126 9.21 -4.79 9.37
N PHE A 127 8.39 -4.82 10.42
CA PHE A 127 8.58 -4.03 11.63
C PHE A 127 9.80 -4.48 12.42
N TYR A 128 9.86 -5.77 12.76
CA TYR A 128 10.96 -6.34 13.55
C TYR A 128 12.32 -6.15 12.85
N LYS A 129 12.41 -6.40 11.54
CA LYS A 129 13.63 -6.14 10.73
C LYS A 129 14.03 -4.66 10.73
N ALA A 130 13.09 -3.75 10.84
CA ALA A 130 13.38 -2.31 10.95
C ALA A 130 13.81 -1.90 12.37
N CYS A 131 13.26 -2.50 13.43
CA CYS A 131 13.71 -2.30 14.82
C CYS A 131 15.16 -2.79 15.00
N GLN A 132 15.46 -4.00 14.55
CA GLN A 132 16.81 -4.58 14.55
C GLN A 132 17.82 -3.66 13.83
N ARG A 133 17.49 -3.19 12.62
CA ARG A 133 18.34 -2.27 11.84
C ARG A 133 18.47 -0.86 12.44
N LEU A 134 17.55 -0.44 13.32
CA LEU A 134 17.65 0.84 14.04
C LEU A 134 18.44 0.70 15.35
N GLY A 135 18.47 -0.49 15.96
CA GLY A 135 18.96 -0.72 17.32
C GLY A 135 17.89 -0.42 18.38
N VAL A 136 16.61 -0.67 18.05
CA VAL A 136 15.48 -0.50 18.98
C VAL A 136 15.12 -1.86 19.57
N ALA A 137 15.25 -2.00 20.89
CA ALA A 137 14.77 -3.15 21.63
C ALA A 137 13.22 -3.16 21.68
N ILE A 138 12.64 -4.35 21.71
CA ILE A 138 11.20 -4.59 21.87
C ILE A 138 11.03 -5.24 23.25
N PRO A 139 10.22 -4.68 24.17
CA PRO A 139 10.18 -5.12 25.57
C PRO A 139 9.27 -6.34 25.81
N TRP A 140 8.43 -6.71 24.85
CA TRP A 140 7.61 -7.93 24.90
C TRP A 140 8.21 -9.06 24.05
N GLU A 141 7.69 -10.26 24.26
CA GLU A 141 8.10 -11.46 23.54
C GLU A 141 7.82 -11.37 22.03
N ILE A 142 8.89 -11.49 21.23
CA ILE A 142 8.78 -11.69 19.79
C ILE A 142 8.27 -13.12 19.54
N PRO A 143 7.16 -13.33 18.81
CA PRO A 143 6.63 -14.67 18.52
C PRO A 143 7.66 -15.56 17.81
N GLU A 144 7.65 -16.86 18.11
CA GLU A 144 8.73 -17.76 17.70
C GLU A 144 8.90 -17.86 16.17
N ASP A 145 7.82 -17.86 15.39
CA ASP A 145 7.86 -17.77 13.92
C ASP A 145 8.62 -16.51 13.45
N MET A 146 8.36 -15.37 14.08
CA MET A 146 9.09 -14.13 13.78
C MET A 146 10.56 -14.24 14.22
N ARG A 147 10.88 -14.81 15.40
CA ARG A 147 12.28 -15.05 15.83
C ARG A 147 13.03 -15.89 14.80
N ARG A 148 12.45 -17.02 14.36
CA ARG A 148 12.98 -17.92 13.30
C ARG A 148 13.23 -17.15 11.99
N GLN A 149 12.27 -16.35 11.53
CA GLN A 149 12.38 -15.56 10.30
C GLN A 149 13.32 -14.33 10.40
N LEU A 150 13.66 -13.91 11.62
CA LEU A 150 14.65 -12.86 11.91
C LEU A 150 16.07 -13.40 12.07
N LYS A 151 16.22 -14.72 12.24
CA LYS A 151 17.49 -15.39 12.58
C LYS A 151 18.14 -14.80 13.84
N ILE A 152 17.31 -14.48 14.83
CA ILE A 152 17.78 -14.18 16.19
C ILE A 152 18.21 -15.52 16.79
N ALA A 153 19.51 -15.66 17.07
CA ALA A 153 20.02 -16.74 17.90
C ALA A 153 19.68 -16.46 19.38
N ASP A 154 19.62 -17.54 20.16
CA ASP A 154 19.49 -17.50 21.62
C ASP A 154 20.81 -17.04 22.27
#